data_AF-A0A0A8LDS8-F1
#
_entry.id   AF-A0A0A8LDS8-F1
#
_cell.length_a   1.000
_cell.length_b   1.000
_cell.length_c   1.000
_cell.angle_alpha   90.00
_cell.angle_beta   90.00
_cell.angle_gamma   90.00
#
_symmetry.space_group_name_H-M   'P 1'
#
loop_
_entity.id
_entity.type
_entity.pdbx_description
1 polymer ?
#
loop_
_entity_poly.entity_id
_entity_poly.type
_entity_poly.pdbx_seq_one_letter_code
_entity_poly.pdbx_strand_id
1 'polypeptide(L)'
;MSIISKSFYLIAWLQIIHSAVSSFEFHQVVKHIILENPDAQTPGLPVDIKLEAICGLIFFIVGKFVSYSKITHLTIRGEERIIEANQYLKLIALNKASNTDVLTNSDPYGEINYHPAFVDIHYKRKAYKEYINRKA
;
A
#
# COMPACT_ATOMS: atom_id res chain seq x y z
N MET A 1 1.72 -4.13 -1.35
CA MET A 1 0.28 -4.45 -1.20
C MET A 1 0.09 -5.94 -1.27
N SER A 2 -0.56 -6.51 -0.25
CA SER A 2 -0.89 -7.94 -0.21
C SER A 2 -1.77 -8.33 -1.40
N ILE A 3 -1.65 -9.57 -1.88
CA ILE A 3 -2.57 -10.13 -2.88
C ILE A 3 -4.02 -10.04 -2.40
N ILE A 4 -4.23 -10.26 -1.09
CA ILE A 4 -5.54 -10.20 -0.45
C ILE A 4 -6.15 -8.80 -0.59
N SER A 5 -5.37 -7.73 -0.34
CA SER A 5 -5.89 -6.36 -0.47
C SER A 5 -6.28 -6.04 -1.92
N LYS A 6 -5.55 -6.57 -2.90
CA LYS A 6 -5.89 -6.39 -4.32
C LYS A 6 -7.21 -7.08 -4.67
N SER A 7 -7.44 -8.30 -4.17
CA SER A 7 -8.70 -9.02 -4.35
C SER A 7 -9.89 -8.26 -3.75
N PHE A 8 -9.74 -7.71 -2.53
CA PHE A 8 -10.77 -6.87 -1.91
C PHE A 8 -11.07 -5.63 -2.75
N TYR A 9 -10.04 -4.96 -3.27
CA TYR A 9 -10.26 -3.82 -4.16
C TYR A 9 -10.97 -4.20 -5.45
N LEU A 10 -10.60 -5.31 -6.07
CA LEU A 10 -11.24 -5.78 -7.30
C LEU A 10 -12.72 -6.09 -7.08
N ILE A 11 -13.05 -6.81 -6.02
CA ILE A 11 -14.44 -7.14 -5.65
C ILE A 11 -15.22 -5.85 -5.35
N ALA A 12 -14.65 -4.95 -4.56
CA ALA A 12 -15.27 -3.67 -4.23
C ALA A 12 -15.58 -2.84 -5.48
N TRP A 13 -14.62 -2.74 -6.41
CA TRP A 13 -14.81 -2.00 -7.67
C TRP A 13 -15.90 -2.63 -8.54
N LEU A 14 -15.88 -3.96 -8.72
CA LEU A 14 -16.91 -4.64 -9.50
C LEU A 14 -18.30 -4.41 -8.90
N GLN A 15 -18.44 -4.50 -7.58
CA GLN A 15 -19.71 -4.34 -6.89
C GLN A 15 -20.23 -2.90 -6.91
N ILE A 16 -19.35 -1.92 -6.75
CA ILE A 16 -19.71 -0.49 -6.86
C ILE A 16 -20.14 -0.16 -8.30
N ILE A 17 -19.40 -0.66 -9.30
CA ILE A 17 -19.74 -0.43 -10.71
C ILE A 17 -21.08 -1.11 -11.05
N HIS A 18 -21.28 -2.35 -10.61
CA HIS A 18 -22.52 -3.10 -10.84
C HIS A 18 -23.72 -2.39 -10.20
N SER A 19 -23.58 -1.93 -8.95
CA SER A 19 -24.61 -1.14 -8.27
C SER A 19 -24.85 0.21 -8.94
N ALA A 20 -23.82 0.87 -9.46
CA ALA A 20 -23.94 2.13 -10.19
C ALA A 20 -24.71 1.96 -11.51
N VAL A 21 -24.44 0.90 -12.27
CA VAL A 21 -25.19 0.57 -13.50
C VAL A 21 -26.65 0.25 -13.17
N SER A 22 -26.90 -0.59 -12.16
CA SER A 22 -28.26 -0.93 -11.71
C SER A 22 -29.05 0.31 -11.26
N SER A 23 -28.40 1.21 -10.52
CA SER A 23 -28.97 2.49 -10.12
C SER A 23 -29.24 3.39 -11.32
N PHE A 24 -28.34 3.44 -12.30
CA PHE A 24 -28.53 4.23 -13.52
C PHE A 24 -29.74 3.76 -14.32
N GLU A 25 -29.85 2.46 -14.57
CA GLU A 25 -31.00 1.85 -15.27
C GLU A 25 -32.31 2.13 -14.52
N PHE A 26 -32.33 1.94 -13.19
CA PHE A 26 -33.50 2.26 -12.37
C PHE A 26 -33.92 3.72 -12.53
N HIS A 27 -32.99 4.67 -12.41
CA HIS A 27 -33.31 6.09 -12.55
C HIS A 27 -33.77 6.46 -13.96
N GLN A 28 -33.24 5.82 -15.01
CA GLN A 28 -33.72 6.02 -16.38
C GLN A 28 -35.16 5.52 -16.54
N VAL A 29 -35.46 4.31 -16.06
CA VAL A 29 -36.81 3.74 -16.13
C VAL A 29 -37.81 4.58 -15.35
N VAL A 30 -37.47 4.99 -14.13
CA VAL A 30 -38.32 5.87 -13.32
C VAL A 30 -38.58 7.19 -14.02
N LYS A 31 -37.55 7.79 -14.63
CA LYS A 31 -37.70 9.03 -15.40
C LYS A 31 -38.66 8.84 -16.58
N HIS A 32 -38.59 7.73 -17.30
CA HIS A 32 -39.52 7.42 -18.38
C HIS A 32 -40.96 7.26 -17.89
N ILE A 33 -41.17 6.54 -16.78
CA ILE A 33 -42.49 6.33 -16.19
C ILE A 33 -43.14 7.65 -15.75
N ILE A 34 -42.36 8.55 -15.13
CA ILE A 34 -42.84 9.88 -14.71
C ILE A 34 -43.22 10.75 -15.92
N LEU A 35 -42.45 10.68 -17.01
CA LEU A 35 -42.76 11.42 -18.24
C LEU A 35 -44.05 10.92 -18.90
N GLU A 36 -44.31 9.62 -18.86
CA GLU A 36 -45.53 9.02 -19.39
C GLU A 36 -46.74 9.21 -18.45
N ASN A 37 -46.52 9.25 -17.13
CA ASN A 37 -47.54 9.40 -16.11
C ASN A 37 -47.11 10.42 -15.05
N PRO A 38 -47.39 11.73 -15.25
CA PRO A 38 -46.91 12.79 -14.38
C PRO A 38 -47.47 12.75 -12.95
N ASP A 39 -48.63 12.11 -12.74
CA ASP A 39 -49.26 11.94 -11.42
C ASP A 39 -48.79 10.65 -10.69
N ALA A 40 -47.90 9.86 -11.29
CA ALA A 40 -47.40 8.64 -10.68
C ALA A 40 -46.47 8.95 -9.49
N GLN A 41 -46.64 8.25 -8.37
CA GLN A 41 -45.70 8.32 -7.25
C GLN A 41 -44.33 7.82 -7.69
N THR A 42 -43.29 8.57 -7.35
CA THR A 42 -41.91 8.19 -7.66
C THR A 42 -41.49 7.03 -6.76
N PRO A 43 -41.19 5.84 -7.32
CA PRO A 43 -40.70 4.74 -6.50
C PRO A 43 -39.32 5.10 -5.95
N GLY A 44 -39.12 4.88 -4.65
CA GLY A 44 -37.80 5.02 -4.03
C GLY A 44 -36.82 3.97 -4.54
N LEU A 45 -35.52 4.27 -4.48
CA LEU A 45 -34.48 3.33 -4.88
C LEU A 45 -34.62 2.00 -4.10
N PRO A 46 -34.65 0.85 -4.80
CA PRO A 46 -34.72 -0.48 -4.22
C PRO A 46 -33.65 -0.74 -3.16
N VAL A 47 -34.00 -1.54 -2.15
CA VAL A 47 -33.13 -1.79 -0.98
C VAL A 47 -31.93 -2.66 -1.34
N ASP A 48 -32.09 -3.57 -2.29
CA ASP A 48 -31.02 -4.40 -2.86
C ASP A 48 -29.88 -3.56 -3.46
N ILE A 49 -30.19 -2.58 -4.33
CA ILE A 49 -29.18 -1.67 -4.92
C ILE A 49 -28.45 -0.88 -3.83
N LYS A 50 -29.19 -0.41 -2.80
CA LYS A 50 -28.61 0.30 -1.65
C LYS A 50 -27.64 -0.59 -0.87
N LEU A 51 -28.05 -1.83 -0.57
CA LEU A 51 -27.24 -2.78 0.18
C LEU A 51 -26.01 -3.19 -0.64
N GLU A 52 -26.13 -3.34 -1.94
CA GLU A 52 -25.01 -3.65 -2.82
C GLU A 52 -23.95 -2.54 -2.80
N ALA A 53 -24.38 -1.28 -2.92
CA ALA A 53 -23.47 -0.13 -2.82
C ALA A 53 -22.77 -0.07 -1.46
N ILE A 54 -23.51 -0.30 -0.37
CA ILE A 54 -22.96 -0.30 1.00
C ILE A 54 -21.95 -1.44 1.17
N CYS A 55 -22.26 -2.65 0.69
CA CYS A 55 -21.34 -3.79 0.73
C CYS A 55 -20.06 -3.50 -0.07
N GLY A 56 -20.17 -2.95 -1.27
CA GLY A 56 -19.03 -2.52 -2.08
C GLY A 56 -18.15 -1.49 -1.35
N LEU A 57 -18.78 -0.51 -0.69
CA LEU A 57 -18.06 0.48 0.13
C LEU A 57 -17.34 -0.15 1.32
N ILE A 58 -17.99 -1.08 2.03
CA ILE A 58 -17.38 -1.82 3.15
C ILE A 58 -16.16 -2.59 2.67
N PHE A 59 -16.27 -3.31 1.55
CA PHE A 59 -15.13 -4.04 0.96
C PHE A 59 -13.99 -3.10 0.56
N PHE A 60 -14.30 -1.91 0.04
CA PHE A 60 -13.30 -0.91 -0.29
C PHE A 60 -12.54 -0.42 0.96
N ILE A 61 -13.26 -0.12 2.04
CA ILE A 61 -12.67 0.32 3.31
C ILE A 61 -11.81 -0.78 3.92
N VAL A 62 -12.32 -2.01 3.97
CA VAL A 62 -11.56 -3.17 4.48
C VAL A 62 -10.32 -3.41 3.63
N GLY A 63 -10.45 -3.39 2.31
CA GLY A 63 -9.33 -3.51 1.37
C GLY A 63 -8.26 -2.45 1.62
N LYS A 64 -8.66 -1.22 1.95
CA LYS A 64 -7.74 -0.14 2.30
C LYS A 64 -6.95 -0.44 3.56
N PHE A 65 -7.58 -0.92 4.63
CA PHE A 65 -6.86 -1.28 5.85
C PHE A 65 -5.95 -2.49 5.65
N VAL A 66 -6.41 -3.52 4.96
CA VAL A 66 -5.61 -4.73 4.65
C VAL A 66 -4.44 -4.42 3.71
N SER A 67 -4.50 -3.31 2.96
CA SER A 67 -3.41 -2.88 2.10
C SER A 67 -2.14 -2.46 2.85
N TYR A 68 -2.29 -2.06 4.11
CA TYR A 68 -1.16 -1.71 4.99
C TYR A 68 -0.55 -2.97 5.58
N SER A 69 0.66 -3.30 5.12
CA SER A 69 1.50 -4.34 5.74
C SER A 69 2.34 -3.74 6.86
N LYS A 70 2.71 -4.56 7.84
CA LYS A 70 3.73 -4.17 8.82
C LYS A 70 5.04 -3.85 8.10
N ILE A 71 5.76 -2.88 8.64
CA ILE A 71 7.07 -2.46 8.13
C ILE A 71 8.09 -3.53 8.50
N THR A 72 8.76 -4.05 7.48
CA THR A 72 9.84 -5.02 7.58
C THR A 72 11.06 -4.45 6.89
N HIS A 73 12.23 -4.64 7.51
CA HIS A 73 13.50 -4.17 6.98
C HIS A 73 14.46 -5.35 6.77
N LEU A 74 15.36 -5.18 5.81
CA LEU A 74 16.52 -6.05 5.63
C LEU A 74 17.75 -5.33 6.15
N THR A 75 18.65 -6.08 6.76
CA THR A 75 19.95 -5.58 7.24
C THR A 75 20.89 -5.30 6.05
N ILE A 76 21.57 -4.16 6.08
CA ILE A 76 22.56 -3.79 5.03
C ILE A 76 23.89 -4.54 5.21
N ARG A 77 24.27 -4.82 6.47
CA ARG A 77 25.50 -5.51 6.83
C ARG A 77 25.18 -6.74 7.70
N GLY A 78 25.87 -7.85 7.43
CA GLY A 78 25.75 -9.09 8.21
C GLY A 78 24.95 -10.17 7.50
N GLU A 79 24.47 -11.16 8.27
CA GLU A 79 23.56 -12.19 7.78
C GLU A 79 22.23 -11.56 7.34
N GLU A 80 21.65 -12.08 6.26
CA GLU A 80 20.35 -11.66 5.74
C GLU A 80 19.27 -12.02 6.75
N ARG A 81 18.91 -11.05 7.61
CA ARG A 81 17.87 -11.22 8.61
C ARG A 81 16.78 -10.19 8.39
N ILE A 82 15.54 -10.67 8.31
CA ILE A 82 14.37 -9.81 8.24
C ILE A 82 14.10 -9.27 9.65
N ILE A 83 14.17 -7.95 9.80
CA ILE A 83 13.83 -7.24 11.03
C ILE A 83 12.39 -6.74 10.88
N GLU A 84 11.50 -7.25 11.73
CA GLU A 84 10.11 -6.78 11.79
C GLU A 84 9.99 -5.66 12.82
N ALA A 85 9.61 -4.45 12.38
CA ALA A 85 9.40 -3.32 13.29
C ALA A 85 8.07 -3.40 14.07
N ASN A 86 7.22 -4.38 13.74
CA ASN A 86 5.87 -4.59 14.27
C ASN A 86 4.96 -3.34 14.25
N GLN A 87 5.22 -2.43 13.32
CA GLN A 87 4.50 -1.16 13.15
C GLN A 87 4.00 -1.04 11.71
N TYR A 88 2.83 -0.43 11.50
CA TYR A 88 2.29 -0.21 10.16
C TYR A 88 2.75 1.11 9.53
N LEU A 89 3.10 2.09 10.37
CA LEU A 89 3.46 3.44 9.97
C LEU A 89 4.83 3.79 10.55
N LYS A 90 5.54 4.68 9.85
CA LYS A 90 6.80 5.22 10.33
C LYS A 90 6.55 6.16 11.51
N LEU A 91 7.40 6.08 12.52
CA LEU A 91 7.36 6.98 13.66
C LEU A 91 7.85 8.37 13.25
N ILE A 92 7.18 9.41 13.76
CA ILE A 92 7.52 10.82 13.49
C ILE A 92 8.54 11.39 14.47
N ALA A 93 8.63 10.83 15.68
CA ALA A 93 9.58 11.30 16.69
C ALA A 93 10.99 10.88 16.29
N LEU A 94 11.88 11.84 16.04
CA LEU A 94 13.23 11.61 15.48
C LEU A 94 14.02 10.55 16.25
N ASN A 95 14.00 10.64 17.59
CA ASN A 95 14.63 9.71 18.52
C ASN A 95 14.11 8.27 18.42
N LYS A 96 12.89 8.04 17.93
CA LYS A 96 12.37 6.68 17.64
C LYS A 96 12.52 6.31 16.17
N ALA A 97 12.43 7.29 15.26
CA ALA A 97 12.65 7.07 13.83
C ALA A 97 14.09 6.65 13.55
N SER A 98 15.08 7.29 14.19
CA SER A 98 16.50 6.95 14.04
C SER A 98 16.82 5.52 14.47
N ASN A 99 16.01 4.92 15.35
CA ASN A 99 16.21 3.53 15.76
C ASN A 99 16.03 2.56 14.59
N THR A 100 15.17 2.86 13.61
CA THR A 100 15.06 2.01 12.43
C THR A 100 16.35 2.04 11.61
N ASP A 101 16.99 3.20 11.51
CA ASP A 101 18.23 3.36 10.77
C ASP A 101 19.40 2.61 11.44
N VAL A 102 19.46 2.68 12.78
CA VAL A 102 20.40 1.89 13.58
C VAL A 102 20.14 0.39 13.40
N LEU A 103 18.89 -0.04 13.45
CA LEU A 103 18.52 -1.45 13.26
C LEU A 103 18.92 -1.97 11.87
N THR A 104 18.80 -1.15 10.82
CA THR A 104 19.21 -1.51 9.46
C THR A 104 20.70 -1.36 9.19
N ASN A 105 21.48 -0.87 10.16
CA ASN A 105 22.88 -0.46 9.98
C ASN A 105 23.05 0.56 8.86
N SER A 106 22.08 1.45 8.68
CA SER A 106 22.14 2.57 7.75
C SER A 106 22.48 3.85 8.49
N ASP A 107 23.28 4.69 7.85
CA ASP A 107 23.55 6.05 8.31
C ASP A 107 22.83 7.05 7.39
N PRO A 108 21.83 7.79 7.90
CA PRO A 108 21.14 8.83 7.13
C PRO A 108 22.08 9.92 6.60
N TYR A 109 23.21 10.15 7.28
CA TYR A 109 24.23 11.14 6.91
C TYR A 109 25.45 10.50 6.24
N GLY A 110 25.29 9.31 5.67
CA GLY A 110 26.39 8.53 5.10
C GLY A 110 27.17 9.25 3.99
N GLU A 111 26.54 10.17 3.25
CA GLU A 111 27.24 11.00 2.25
C GLU A 111 28.31 11.89 2.88
N ILE A 112 28.03 12.41 4.08
CA ILE A 112 28.97 13.24 4.84
C ILE A 112 29.92 12.34 5.61
N ASN A 113 29.41 11.38 6.38
CA ASN A 113 30.24 10.59 7.29
C ASN A 113 31.23 9.67 6.57
N TYR A 114 30.82 9.03 5.45
CA TYR A 114 31.68 8.10 4.73
C TYR A 114 32.49 8.74 3.59
N HIS A 115 32.28 10.03 3.30
CA HIS A 115 33.04 10.79 2.31
C HIS A 115 33.29 10.01 1.00
N PRO A 116 32.23 9.57 0.27
CA PRO A 116 32.39 8.69 -0.88
C PRO A 116 33.24 9.29 -2.01
N ALA A 117 33.38 10.62 -2.05
CA ALA A 117 34.23 11.35 -2.99
C ALA A 117 35.74 11.18 -2.72
N PHE A 118 36.15 10.88 -1.48
CA PHE A 118 37.57 10.83 -1.07
C PHE A 118 38.05 9.42 -0.72
N VAL A 119 37.44 8.40 -1.33
CA VAL A 119 37.83 7.01 -1.08
C VAL A 119 39.18 6.72 -1.74
N ASP A 120 40.13 6.19 -0.98
CA ASP A 120 41.40 5.70 -1.53
C ASP A 120 41.17 4.45 -2.39
N ILE A 121 41.17 4.67 -3.70
CA ILE A 121 40.94 3.65 -4.73
C ILE A 121 42.10 2.64 -4.74
N HIS A 122 43.34 3.08 -4.53
CA HIS A 122 44.51 2.19 -4.56
C HIS A 122 44.47 1.22 -3.38
N TYR A 123 44.17 1.73 -2.19
CA TYR A 123 43.98 0.89 -1.00
C TYR A 123 42.83 -0.11 -1.19
N LYS A 124 41.65 0.33 -1.65
CA LYS A 124 40.51 -0.58 -1.89
C LYS A 124 40.83 -1.71 -2.87
N ARG A 125 41.54 -1.39 -3.96
CA ARG A 125 41.96 -2.40 -4.96
C ARG A 125 42.94 -3.40 -4.36
N LYS A 126 43.90 -2.96 -3.54
CA LYS A 126 44.84 -3.83 -2.83
C LYS A 126 44.10 -4.76 -1.86
N ALA A 127 43.22 -4.20 -1.02
CA ALA A 127 42.43 -4.96 -0.06
C ALA A 127 41.54 -6.02 -0.73
N TYR A 128 40.93 -5.69 -1.88
CA TYR A 128 40.14 -6.64 -2.66
C TYR A 128 41.00 -7.77 -3.24
N LYS A 129 42.18 -7.45 -3.77
CA LYS A 129 43.12 -8.44 -4.30
C LYS A 129 43.61 -9.40 -3.21
N GLU A 130 43.92 -8.88 -2.02
CA GLU A 130 44.28 -9.68 -0.85
C GLU A 130 43.14 -10.59 -0.38
N TYR A 131 41.90 -10.11 -0.42
CA TYR A 131 40.72 -10.90 -0.07
C TYR A 131 40.50 -12.08 -1.02
N ILE A 132 40.63 -11.87 -2.34
CA ILE A 132 40.54 -12.96 -3.33
C ILE A 132 41.62 -14.00 -3.07
N ASN A 133 42.86 -13.56 -2.87
CA ASN A 133 43.99 -14.46 -2.64
C ASN A 133 43.91 -15.24 -1.31
N ARG A 134 43.11 -14.78 -0.34
CA ARG A 134 42.83 -15.52 0.91
C ARG A 134 41.74 -16.58 0.75
N LYS A 135 40.92 -16.50 -0.29
CA LYS A 135 39.81 -17.42 -0.56
C LYS A 135 40.16 -18.51 -1.60
N ALA A 136 41.29 -18.37 -2.30
CA ALA A 136 41.90 -19.41 -3.12
C ALA A 136 42.83 -20.28 -2.26
#